data_AF-A0A401PH99-F1
#
_entry.id   AF-A0A401PH99-F1
#
_cell.length_a   1.000
_cell.length_b   1.000
_cell.length_c   1.000
_cell.angle_alpha   90.00
_cell.angle_beta   90.00
_cell.angle_gamma   90.00
#
_symmetry.space_group_name_H-M   'P 1'
#
loop_
_entity.id
_entity.type
_entity.pdbx_description
1 polymer ?
#
loop_
_entity_poly.entity_id
_entity_poly.type
_entity_poly.pdbx_seq_one_letter_code
_entity_poly.pdbx_strand_id
1 'polypeptide(L)'
;MDKNGLHPVEDKVRTIKEGPTPRNTTELKSFLGLIDYYVTFIPNLTSLLTLLFILLQKYQKWPWEAPQKYKDHEKTVTVQEIDGLQLVKKLAKDMERMFRNKAEAIRRLVEAAENAHLEHEYNSDLEYEYFNAVLINEKDENGNFVELGKEFILEPNEHFNNLPVNISLSDVQIPTNKYNKDPAIVNGVSWSEALNKIFVDNFERDPSLLWQYFGSANGFFRQYPGVKWEPDENGVIAFDCRNRKWYIQAATSPKDVIILVDVSGSMKGLRMTIAKQTVSSILDTLGDDDFFNIIAYNEELHYVEPCINDTLVQADRNNKEVTIMFLT
;
A
#
# COMPACT_ATOMS: atom_id res chain seq x y z
N MET A 1 -16.32 -11.18 26.08
CA MET A 1 -15.13 -11.86 25.55
C MET A 1 -14.94 -13.11 26.38
N ASP A 2 -14.88 -14.27 25.74
CA ASP A 2 -14.66 -15.55 26.41
C ASP A 2 -13.58 -16.36 25.67
N LYS A 3 -13.40 -17.62 26.08
CA LYS A 3 -12.46 -18.58 25.47
C LYS A 3 -12.67 -18.81 23.96
N ASN A 4 -13.81 -18.39 23.40
CA ASN A 4 -14.17 -18.50 21.99
C ASN A 4 -14.13 -17.15 21.26
N GLY A 5 -13.69 -16.06 21.91
CA GLY A 5 -13.44 -14.76 21.28
C GLY A 5 -14.36 -13.61 21.73
N LEU A 6 -14.42 -12.56 20.91
CA LEU A 6 -15.34 -11.44 21.05
C LEU A 6 -16.71 -11.85 20.49
N HIS A 7 -17.77 -11.57 21.24
CA HIS A 7 -19.15 -11.87 20.84
C HIS A 7 -20.00 -10.61 20.88
N PRO A 8 -21.03 -10.52 20.01
CA PRO A 8 -22.04 -9.48 20.12
C PRO A 8 -22.71 -9.47 21.49
N VAL A 9 -22.93 -8.28 22.06
CA VAL A 9 -23.68 -8.14 23.32
C VAL A 9 -25.15 -8.44 23.07
N GLU A 10 -25.68 -9.52 23.66
CA GLU A 10 -27.02 -10.06 23.42
C GLU A 10 -28.15 -9.02 23.59
N ASP A 11 -28.07 -8.18 24.63
CA ASP A 11 -29.08 -7.13 24.87
C ASP A 11 -29.12 -6.07 23.75
N LYS A 12 -27.97 -5.75 23.16
CA LYS A 12 -27.88 -4.80 22.05
C LYS A 12 -28.31 -5.44 20.72
N VAL A 13 -28.03 -6.73 20.52
CA VAL A 13 -28.58 -7.51 19.39
C VAL A 13 -30.10 -7.58 19.48
N ARG A 14 -30.65 -7.85 20.68
CA ARG A 14 -32.10 -7.80 20.94
C ARG A 14 -32.68 -6.42 20.65
N THR A 15 -32.00 -5.35 21.06
CA THR A 15 -32.41 -3.97 20.79
C THR A 15 -32.48 -3.65 19.29
N ILE A 16 -31.58 -4.21 18.47
CA ILE A 16 -31.62 -4.05 17.01
C ILE A 16 -32.77 -4.87 16.41
N LYS A 17 -33.00 -6.09 16.92
CA LYS A 17 -34.03 -7.01 16.40
C LYS A 17 -35.46 -6.59 16.75
N GLU A 18 -35.67 -6.02 17.93
CA GLU A 18 -36.98 -5.62 18.46
C GLU A 18 -37.22 -4.10 18.37
N GLY A 19 -36.21 -3.36 17.90
CA GLY A 19 -36.27 -1.90 17.79
C GLY A 19 -37.30 -1.41 16.78
N PRO A 20 -37.90 -0.23 17.00
CA PRO A 20 -38.82 0.35 16.03
C PRO A 20 -38.10 0.70 14.73
N THR A 21 -38.74 0.46 13.60
CA THR A 21 -38.22 0.88 12.28
C THR A 21 -38.03 2.40 12.27
N PRO A 22 -36.83 2.92 11.93
CA PRO A 22 -36.57 4.36 11.93
C PRO A 22 -37.51 5.13 11.01
N ARG A 23 -38.10 6.21 11.51
CA ARG A 23 -39.09 7.03 10.77
C ARG A 23 -38.58 8.40 10.37
N ASN A 24 -37.41 8.78 10.87
CA ASN A 24 -36.76 10.04 10.57
C ASN A 24 -35.23 9.88 10.55
N THR A 25 -34.54 10.90 10.07
CA THR A 25 -33.07 10.90 9.92
C THR A 25 -32.33 10.77 11.25
N THR A 26 -32.89 11.24 12.36
CA THR A 26 -32.29 11.13 13.70
C THR A 26 -32.32 9.70 14.21
N GLU A 27 -33.47 9.03 14.05
CA GLU A 27 -33.64 7.62 14.39
C GLU A 27 -32.78 6.72 13.48
N LEU A 28 -32.69 7.05 12.19
CA LEU A 28 -31.88 6.29 11.23
C LEU A 28 -30.38 6.41 11.56
N LYS A 29 -29.89 7.60 11.93
CA LYS A 29 -28.51 7.79 12.40
C LYS A 29 -28.22 6.99 13.68
N SER A 30 -29.18 6.97 14.60
CA SER A 30 -29.05 6.20 15.85
C SER A 30 -29.00 4.69 15.58
N PHE A 31 -29.83 4.21 14.67
CA PHE A 31 -29.85 2.81 14.23
C PHE A 31 -28.56 2.42 13.48
N LEU A 32 -28.08 3.28 12.60
CA LEU A 32 -26.81 3.07 11.89
C LEU A 32 -25.62 3.02 12.87
N GLY A 33 -25.59 3.89 13.88
CA GLY A 33 -24.56 3.84 14.92
C GLY A 33 -24.60 2.55 15.75
N LEU A 34 -25.79 1.97 15.97
CA LEU A 34 -25.95 0.68 16.63
C LEU A 34 -25.46 -0.49 15.76
N ILE A 35 -25.70 -0.45 14.44
CA ILE A 35 -25.27 -1.49 13.49
C ILE A 35 -23.78 -1.39 13.17
N ASP A 36 -23.24 -0.17 13.07
CA ASP A 36 -21.83 0.08 12.79
C ASP A 36 -20.93 -0.53 13.88
N TYR A 37 -21.39 -0.52 15.14
CA TYR A 37 -20.74 -1.23 16.25
C TYR A 37 -20.55 -2.74 15.98
N TYR A 38 -21.35 -3.32 15.09
CA TYR A 38 -21.31 -4.75 14.72
C TYR A 38 -20.68 -5.03 13.35
N VAL A 39 -20.08 -4.04 12.67
CA VAL A 39 -19.35 -4.20 11.40
C VAL A 39 -18.31 -5.31 11.47
N THR A 40 -17.65 -5.47 12.61
CA THR A 40 -16.62 -6.51 12.83
C THR A 40 -17.18 -7.93 12.92
N PHE A 41 -18.49 -8.10 13.13
CA PHE A 41 -19.15 -9.40 13.29
C PHE A 41 -20.02 -9.79 12.08
N ILE A 42 -20.31 -8.86 11.16
CA ILE A 42 -21.19 -9.09 10.01
C ILE A 42 -20.41 -8.85 8.70
N PRO A 43 -20.02 -9.90 7.96
CA PRO A 43 -19.33 -9.74 6.69
C PRO A 43 -20.25 -9.13 5.61
N ASN A 44 -19.68 -8.28 4.75
CA ASN A 44 -20.38 -7.50 3.72
C ASN A 44 -21.39 -6.46 4.25
N LEU A 45 -21.34 -6.12 5.55
CA LEU A 45 -22.22 -5.10 6.13
C LEU A 45 -22.00 -3.72 5.50
N THR A 46 -20.79 -3.41 5.03
CA THR A 46 -20.47 -2.14 4.35
C THR A 46 -21.35 -1.89 3.13
N SER A 47 -21.62 -2.91 2.31
CA SER A 47 -22.48 -2.79 1.13
C SER A 47 -23.96 -2.59 1.49
N LEU A 48 -24.42 -3.26 2.56
CA LEU A 48 -25.77 -3.07 3.12
C LEU A 48 -25.94 -1.68 3.76
N LEU A 49 -24.91 -1.21 4.48
CA LEU A 49 -24.88 0.11 5.08
C LEU A 49 -24.87 1.21 4.00
N THR A 50 -24.20 0.99 2.87
CA THR A 50 -24.18 1.95 1.75
C THR A 50 -25.60 2.25 1.26
N LEU A 51 -26.46 1.23 1.16
CA LEU A 51 -27.87 1.40 0.79
C LEU A 51 -28.64 2.24 1.81
N LEU A 52 -28.33 2.12 3.09
CA LEU A 52 -28.97 2.90 4.16
C LEU A 52 -28.40 4.31 4.30
N PHE A 53 -27.10 4.52 4.02
CA PHE A 53 -26.46 5.84 4.00
C PHE A 53 -27.01 6.75 2.89
N ILE A 54 -27.46 6.17 1.77
CA ILE A 54 -28.16 6.93 0.70
C ILE A 54 -29.41 7.64 1.23
N LEU A 55 -30.11 7.05 2.22
CA LEU A 55 -31.32 7.63 2.83
C LEU A 55 -31.02 8.81 3.77
N LEU A 56 -29.75 9.04 4.13
CA LEU A 56 -29.31 10.19 4.92
C LEU A 56 -28.95 11.42 4.05
N GLN A 57 -28.92 11.28 2.72
CA GLN A 57 -28.62 12.40 1.81
C GLN A 57 -29.82 13.37 1.73
N LYS A 58 -29.53 14.68 1.81
CA LYS A 58 -30.56 15.72 1.67
C LYS A 58 -31.19 15.65 0.26
N TYR A 59 -32.50 15.84 0.19
CA TYR A 59 -33.35 15.85 -1.03
C TYR A 59 -33.83 14.49 -1.59
N GLN A 60 -33.60 13.37 -0.90
CA GLN A 60 -34.26 12.09 -1.21
C GLN A 60 -35.71 12.06 -0.73
N LYS A 61 -36.66 11.70 -1.61
CA LYS A 61 -38.06 11.40 -1.23
C LYS A 61 -38.11 9.99 -0.63
N TRP A 62 -38.42 9.91 0.66
CA TRP A 62 -38.53 8.65 1.40
C TRP A 62 -39.74 7.83 0.89
N PRO A 63 -39.55 6.55 0.51
CA PRO A 63 -40.64 5.70 0.05
C PRO A 63 -41.34 5.03 1.23
N TRP A 64 -42.35 5.67 1.84
CA TRP A 64 -43.09 5.08 2.97
C TRP A 64 -44.16 4.03 2.60
N GLU A 65 -44.19 3.52 1.37
CA GLU A 65 -45.07 2.40 1.00
C GLU A 65 -44.41 1.01 1.15
N ALA A 66 -43.32 0.92 1.91
CA ALA A 66 -42.54 -0.32 2.01
C ALA A 66 -43.08 -1.40 2.97
N PRO A 67 -43.81 -1.12 4.08
CA PRO A 67 -44.21 -2.20 5.00
C PRO A 67 -45.15 -3.25 4.36
N GLN A 68 -45.90 -2.88 3.31
CA GLN A 68 -46.75 -3.81 2.56
C GLN A 68 -46.00 -4.55 1.45
N LYS A 69 -45.08 -3.90 0.73
CA LYS A 69 -44.33 -4.53 -0.38
C LYS A 69 -43.36 -5.63 0.07
N TYR A 70 -42.80 -5.56 1.28
CA TYR A 70 -41.95 -6.64 1.81
C TYR A 70 -42.73 -7.95 2.05
N LYS A 71 -44.02 -7.88 2.41
CA LYS A 71 -44.88 -9.06 2.59
C LYS A 71 -45.32 -9.68 1.27
N ASP A 72 -45.51 -8.88 0.23
CA ASP A 72 -45.88 -9.38 -1.10
C ASP A 72 -44.71 -10.11 -1.82
N HIS A 73 -43.46 -9.79 -1.49
CA HIS A 73 -42.25 -10.42 -2.02
C HIS A 73 -41.65 -11.52 -1.11
N GLU A 74 -42.25 -11.78 0.05
CA GLU A 74 -41.84 -12.83 0.99
C GLU A 74 -41.94 -14.24 0.36
N LYS A 75 -42.80 -14.40 -0.66
CA LYS A 75 -42.90 -15.63 -1.46
C LYS A 75 -41.75 -15.81 -2.46
N THR A 76 -40.95 -14.78 -2.71
CA THR A 76 -39.85 -14.79 -3.70
C THR A 76 -38.47 -14.68 -3.06
N VAL A 77 -38.38 -14.42 -1.74
CA VAL A 77 -37.13 -14.22 -1.01
C VAL A 77 -37.02 -15.27 0.10
N THR A 78 -36.06 -16.19 -0.02
CA THR A 78 -35.74 -17.17 1.02
C THR A 78 -34.76 -16.59 2.03
N VAL A 79 -35.19 -16.48 3.28
CA VAL A 79 -34.30 -16.21 4.42
C VAL A 79 -33.50 -17.49 4.70
N GLN A 80 -32.18 -17.40 4.61
CA GLN A 80 -31.28 -18.49 4.98
C GLN A 80 -30.47 -18.11 6.21
N GLU A 81 -30.38 -19.02 7.16
CA GLU A 81 -29.47 -18.90 8.30
C GLU A 81 -28.04 -19.17 7.80
N ILE A 82 -27.16 -18.18 7.98
CA ILE A 82 -25.76 -18.28 7.57
C ILE A 82 -24.94 -18.72 8.78
N ASP A 83 -24.32 -19.89 8.70
CA ASP A 83 -23.35 -20.36 9.70
C ASP A 83 -22.06 -19.54 9.58
N GLY A 84 -21.83 -18.65 10.55
CA GLY A 84 -20.65 -17.79 10.61
C GLY A 84 -19.33 -18.57 10.65
N LEU A 85 -19.29 -19.74 11.28
CA LEU A 85 -18.09 -20.57 11.34
C LEU A 85 -17.78 -21.18 9.96
N GLN A 86 -18.80 -21.60 9.21
CA GLN A 86 -18.62 -22.06 7.83
C GLN A 86 -18.17 -20.94 6.91
N LEU A 87 -18.71 -19.74 7.10
CA LEU A 87 -18.32 -18.58 6.30
C LEU A 87 -16.86 -18.18 6.54
N VAL A 88 -16.41 -18.15 7.80
CA VAL A 88 -14.99 -17.89 8.14
C VAL A 88 -14.09 -19.00 7.57
N LYS A 89 -14.49 -20.27 7.68
CA LYS A 89 -13.74 -21.38 7.08
C LYS A 89 -13.64 -21.28 5.55
N LYS A 90 -14.71 -20.85 4.89
CA LYS A 90 -14.72 -20.61 3.44
C LYS A 90 -13.78 -19.45 3.08
N LEU A 91 -13.90 -18.33 3.78
CA LEU A 91 -13.04 -17.16 3.58
C LEU A 91 -11.56 -17.50 3.78
N ALA A 92 -11.23 -18.23 4.85
CA ALA A 92 -9.86 -18.66 5.12
C ALA A 92 -9.30 -19.52 3.97
N LYS A 93 -10.09 -20.46 3.42
CA LYS A 93 -9.69 -21.27 2.25
C LYS A 93 -9.52 -20.43 0.99
N ASP A 94 -10.42 -19.48 0.74
CA ASP A 94 -10.33 -18.60 -0.42
C ASP A 94 -9.09 -17.68 -0.33
N MET A 95 -8.79 -17.17 0.86
CA MET A 95 -7.58 -16.40 1.14
C MET A 95 -6.32 -17.25 0.98
N GLU A 96 -6.31 -18.48 1.51
CA GLU A 96 -5.17 -19.40 1.35
C GLU A 96 -4.87 -19.65 -0.13
N ARG A 97 -5.90 -19.90 -0.95
CA ARG A 97 -5.75 -20.06 -2.41
C ARG A 97 -5.20 -18.80 -3.05
N MET A 98 -5.73 -17.62 -2.71
CA MET A 98 -5.25 -16.34 -3.24
C MET A 98 -3.77 -16.11 -2.89
N PHE A 99 -3.37 -16.33 -1.64
CA PHE A 99 -1.96 -16.16 -1.23
C PHE A 99 -1.04 -17.16 -1.91
N ARG A 100 -1.49 -18.40 -2.10
CA ARG A 100 -0.73 -19.43 -2.82
C ARG A 100 -0.48 -19.03 -4.27
N ASN A 101 -1.50 -18.57 -4.98
CA ASN A 101 -1.37 -18.10 -6.37
C ASN A 101 -0.43 -16.90 -6.48
N LYS A 102 -0.55 -15.93 -5.56
CA LYS A 102 0.35 -14.76 -5.51
C LYS A 102 1.79 -15.15 -5.23
N ALA A 103 2.02 -16.09 -4.31
CA ALA A 103 3.34 -16.60 -4.02
C ALA A 103 3.98 -17.33 -5.22
N GLU A 104 3.18 -18.09 -5.98
CA GLU A 104 3.64 -18.74 -7.21
C GLU A 104 4.02 -17.72 -8.30
N ALA A 105 3.20 -16.68 -8.51
CA ALA A 105 3.50 -15.59 -9.43
C ALA A 105 4.84 -14.88 -9.08
N ILE A 106 5.07 -14.63 -7.78
CA ILE A 106 6.33 -14.05 -7.29
C ILE A 106 7.50 -15.00 -7.53
N ARG A 107 7.37 -16.29 -7.24
CA ARG A 107 8.46 -17.27 -7.49
C ARG A 107 8.88 -17.30 -8.95
N ARG A 108 7.92 -17.29 -9.88
CA ARG A 108 8.20 -17.23 -11.32
C ARG A 108 8.97 -15.97 -11.71
N LEU A 109 8.63 -14.82 -11.10
CA LEU A 109 9.35 -13.56 -11.33
C LEU A 109 10.78 -13.60 -10.77
N VAL A 110 10.97 -14.17 -9.58
CA VAL A 110 12.30 -14.33 -8.97
C VAL A 110 13.19 -15.22 -9.82
N GLU A 111 12.71 -16.40 -10.20
CA GLU A 111 13.47 -17.34 -11.06
C GLU A 111 13.82 -16.69 -12.40
N ALA A 112 12.89 -15.98 -13.03
CA ALA A 112 13.14 -15.28 -14.28
C ALA A 112 14.14 -14.13 -14.11
N ALA A 113 14.08 -13.38 -13.01
CA ALA A 113 15.01 -12.29 -12.73
C ALA A 113 16.43 -12.82 -12.49
N GLU A 114 16.58 -13.89 -11.69
CA GLU A 114 17.87 -14.51 -11.41
C GLU A 114 18.50 -15.08 -12.69
N ASN A 115 17.73 -15.80 -13.50
CA ASN A 115 18.22 -16.35 -14.77
C ASN A 115 18.61 -15.25 -15.75
N ALA A 116 17.76 -14.23 -15.93
CA ALA A 116 18.05 -13.12 -16.84
C ALA A 116 19.27 -12.32 -16.38
N HIS A 117 19.48 -12.16 -15.07
CA HIS A 117 20.66 -11.50 -14.54
C HIS A 117 21.93 -12.34 -14.72
N LEU A 118 21.85 -13.67 -14.52
CA LEU A 118 22.97 -14.60 -14.71
C LEU A 118 23.43 -14.69 -16.17
N GLU A 119 22.50 -14.63 -17.13
CA GLU A 119 22.79 -14.67 -18.57
C GLU A 119 23.32 -13.33 -19.11
N HIS A 120 23.13 -12.23 -18.37
CA HIS A 120 23.50 -10.90 -18.83
C HIS A 120 24.98 -10.58 -18.55
N GLU A 121 25.72 -10.26 -19.60
CA GLU A 121 27.08 -9.75 -19.48
C GLU A 121 27.08 -8.22 -19.35
N TYR A 122 27.79 -7.71 -18.34
CA TYR A 122 27.88 -6.27 -18.11
C TYR A 122 28.65 -5.57 -19.23
N ASN A 123 28.04 -4.55 -19.83
CA ASN A 123 28.65 -3.72 -20.86
C ASN A 123 28.50 -2.23 -20.51
N SER A 124 29.61 -1.52 -20.28
CA SER A 124 29.59 -0.10 -19.93
C SER A 124 29.09 0.82 -21.05
N ASP A 125 29.23 0.38 -22.29
CA ASP A 125 28.87 1.15 -23.49
C ASP A 125 27.54 0.68 -24.09
N LEU A 126 26.74 -0.06 -23.31
CA LEU A 126 25.43 -0.52 -23.72
C LEU A 126 24.50 0.68 -23.93
N GLU A 127 24.05 0.87 -25.16
CA GLU A 127 22.95 1.76 -25.50
C GLU A 127 21.67 0.94 -25.57
N TYR A 128 20.74 1.17 -24.63
CA TYR A 128 19.48 0.45 -24.58
C TYR A 128 18.34 1.43 -24.31
N GLU A 129 17.34 1.41 -25.18
CA GLU A 129 16.14 2.23 -25.07
C GLU A 129 15.04 1.48 -24.35
N TYR A 130 14.42 2.14 -23.37
CA TYR A 130 13.30 1.61 -22.59
C TYR A 130 12.22 2.67 -22.43
N PHE A 131 11.02 2.23 -22.02
CA PHE A 131 9.91 3.14 -21.71
C PHE A 131 10.10 3.74 -20.32
N ASN A 132 10.44 5.02 -20.26
CA ASN A 132 10.52 5.73 -18.98
C ASN A 132 9.12 6.21 -18.58
N ALA A 133 8.64 5.78 -17.41
CA ALA A 133 7.28 6.03 -16.94
C ALA A 133 6.88 7.52 -16.89
N VAL A 134 7.86 8.43 -16.78
CA VAL A 134 7.63 9.89 -16.77
C VAL A 134 7.59 10.46 -18.18
N LEU A 135 8.44 9.94 -19.07
CA LEU A 135 8.67 10.50 -20.40
C LEU A 135 7.76 9.88 -21.46
N ILE A 136 7.09 8.76 -21.18
CA ILE A 136 6.19 8.15 -22.16
C ILE A 136 5.15 9.14 -22.69
N ASN A 137 4.99 9.14 -24.01
CA ASN A 137 4.12 10.06 -24.75
C ASN A 137 4.47 11.56 -24.62
N GLU A 138 5.61 11.93 -24.04
CA GLU A 138 6.08 13.33 -24.03
C GLU A 138 6.68 13.71 -25.39
N LYS A 139 6.34 14.93 -25.84
CA LYS A 139 6.78 15.46 -27.12
C LYS A 139 7.55 16.77 -26.93
N ASP A 140 8.58 16.96 -27.75
CA ASP A 140 9.32 18.20 -27.84
C ASP A 140 8.50 19.32 -28.54
N GLU A 141 9.05 20.53 -28.56
CA GLU A 141 8.43 21.70 -29.22
C GLU A 141 8.19 21.50 -30.72
N ASN A 142 8.90 20.54 -31.34
CA ASN A 142 8.79 20.21 -32.75
C ASN A 142 7.77 19.06 -33.01
N GLY A 143 7.15 18.52 -31.96
CA GLY A 143 6.18 17.43 -32.02
C GLY A 143 6.80 16.02 -32.14
N ASN A 144 8.13 15.90 -32.01
CA ASN A 144 8.81 14.61 -31.94
C ASN A 144 8.78 14.07 -30.51
N PHE A 145 8.80 12.75 -30.36
CA PHE A 145 8.92 12.14 -29.03
C PHE A 145 10.26 12.46 -28.40
N VAL A 146 10.26 12.79 -27.11
CA VAL A 146 11.49 12.99 -26.35
C VAL A 146 12.26 11.68 -26.22
N GLU A 147 13.56 11.75 -25.93
CA GLU A 147 14.38 10.56 -25.69
C GLU A 147 13.81 9.72 -24.53
N LEU A 148 13.70 8.39 -24.71
CA LEU A 148 12.98 7.46 -23.82
C LEU A 148 11.45 7.70 -23.68
N GLY A 149 10.92 8.70 -24.37
CA GLY A 149 9.51 9.10 -24.38
C GLY A 149 8.73 8.65 -25.61
N LYS A 150 8.99 7.42 -26.07
CA LYS A 150 8.34 6.83 -27.25
C LYS A 150 6.82 6.72 -27.08
N GLU A 151 6.13 6.51 -28.20
CA GLU A 151 4.71 6.19 -28.21
C GLU A 151 4.44 4.95 -27.35
N PHE A 152 3.54 5.12 -26.38
CA PHE A 152 3.15 4.10 -25.44
C PHE A 152 1.62 4.13 -25.30
N ILE A 153 0.96 3.13 -25.87
CA ILE A 153 -0.50 3.08 -25.92
C ILE A 153 -1.02 2.82 -24.50
N LEU A 154 -1.78 3.78 -23.98
CA LEU A 154 -2.41 3.69 -22.66
C LEU A 154 -3.93 3.65 -22.85
N GLU A 155 -4.55 2.59 -22.35
CA GLU A 155 -5.99 2.39 -22.44
C GLU A 155 -6.61 2.34 -21.03
N PRO A 156 -7.74 3.02 -20.78
CA PRO A 156 -8.43 2.92 -19.50
C PRO A 156 -8.83 1.48 -19.21
N ASN A 157 -8.46 0.98 -18.02
CA ASN A 157 -8.74 -0.40 -17.64
C ASN A 157 -9.52 -0.47 -16.32
N GLU A 158 -10.71 -1.07 -16.34
CA GLU A 158 -11.60 -1.21 -15.16
C GLU A 158 -10.91 -1.94 -14.00
N HIS A 159 -10.04 -2.91 -14.29
CA HIS A 159 -9.30 -3.65 -13.27
C HIS A 159 -8.33 -2.78 -12.48
N PHE A 160 -7.84 -1.70 -13.10
CA PHE A 160 -6.94 -0.73 -12.50
C PHE A 160 -7.65 0.59 -12.20
N ASN A 161 -8.92 0.55 -11.76
CA ASN A 161 -9.72 1.73 -11.41
C ASN A 161 -9.89 2.74 -12.56
N ASN A 162 -10.01 2.25 -13.80
CA ASN A 162 -10.06 3.06 -15.02
C ASN A 162 -8.81 3.93 -15.25
N LEU A 163 -7.68 3.57 -14.62
CA LEU A 163 -6.41 4.21 -14.94
C LEU A 163 -5.98 3.84 -16.37
N PRO A 164 -5.42 4.79 -17.13
CA PRO A 164 -4.87 4.53 -18.44
C PRO A 164 -3.56 3.74 -18.28
N VAL A 165 -3.58 2.47 -18.70
CA VAL A 165 -2.46 1.53 -18.53
C VAL A 165 -2.16 0.78 -19.82
N ASN A 166 -0.95 0.23 -19.93
CA ASN A 166 -0.54 -0.66 -21.00
C ASN A 166 -0.37 -2.08 -20.46
N ILE A 167 -1.30 -2.97 -20.84
CA ILE A 167 -1.29 -4.37 -20.41
C ILE A 167 -0.29 -5.25 -21.18
N SER A 168 0.35 -4.73 -22.22
CA SER A 168 1.30 -5.49 -23.04
C SER A 168 2.74 -5.29 -22.59
N LEU A 169 3.07 -4.15 -21.98
CA LEU A 169 4.43 -3.76 -21.65
C LEU A 169 4.53 -3.18 -20.23
N SER A 170 5.68 -3.39 -19.58
CA SER A 170 6.05 -2.64 -18.39
C SER A 170 6.80 -1.37 -18.76
N ASP A 171 6.84 -0.42 -17.83
CA ASP A 171 7.69 0.75 -17.90
C ASP A 171 8.66 0.79 -16.72
N VAL A 172 9.57 1.77 -16.77
CA VAL A 172 10.62 1.96 -15.78
C VAL A 172 10.59 3.38 -15.25
N GLN A 173 10.47 3.51 -13.94
CA GLN A 173 10.68 4.75 -13.21
C GLN A 173 12.11 4.80 -12.67
N ILE A 174 12.73 5.98 -12.80
CA ILE A 174 14.07 6.26 -12.25
C ILE A 174 13.95 7.44 -11.29
N PRO A 175 14.55 7.36 -10.09
CA PRO A 175 14.58 8.47 -9.15
C PRO A 175 15.19 9.73 -9.78
N THR A 176 14.63 10.90 -9.47
CA THR A 176 15.04 12.19 -10.07
C THR A 176 16.52 12.53 -9.85
N ASN A 177 17.15 11.98 -8.80
CA ASN A 177 18.58 12.17 -8.50
C ASN A 177 19.53 11.20 -9.24
N LYS A 178 18.99 10.33 -10.11
CA LYS A 178 19.75 9.35 -10.89
C LYS A 178 19.73 9.72 -12.37
N TYR A 179 20.83 9.41 -13.06
CA TYR A 179 20.93 9.66 -14.50
C TYR A 179 20.39 8.47 -15.31
N ASN A 180 19.49 8.75 -16.26
CA ASN A 180 18.79 7.72 -17.04
C ASN A 180 19.71 6.82 -17.88
N LYS A 181 20.92 7.29 -18.24
CA LYS A 181 21.93 6.54 -19.01
C LYS A 181 23.12 6.07 -18.17
N ASP A 182 22.98 6.06 -16.85
CA ASP A 182 24.00 5.43 -15.99
C ASP A 182 24.18 3.97 -16.44
N PRO A 183 25.40 3.51 -16.77
CA PRO A 183 25.63 2.15 -17.26
C PRO A 183 25.05 1.08 -16.35
N ALA A 184 25.06 1.28 -15.03
CA ALA A 184 24.51 0.32 -14.09
C ALA A 184 22.97 0.25 -14.17
N ILE A 185 22.31 1.37 -14.47
CA ILE A 185 20.86 1.41 -14.71
C ILE A 185 20.54 0.78 -16.06
N VAL A 186 21.26 1.16 -17.12
CA VAL A 186 20.98 0.69 -18.49
C VAL A 186 21.15 -0.83 -18.60
N ASN A 187 22.23 -1.39 -18.04
CA ASN A 187 22.40 -2.84 -17.95
C ASN A 187 21.27 -3.48 -17.14
N GLY A 188 20.92 -2.89 -15.99
CA GLY A 188 19.82 -3.31 -15.13
C GLY A 188 18.47 -3.40 -15.85
N VAL A 189 18.16 -2.35 -16.60
CA VAL A 189 16.91 -2.23 -17.35
C VAL A 189 16.90 -3.19 -18.54
N SER A 190 18.03 -3.38 -19.20
CA SER A 190 18.17 -4.29 -20.34
C SER A 190 17.87 -5.75 -19.95
N TRP A 191 18.54 -6.31 -18.94
CA TRP A 191 18.27 -7.71 -18.56
C TRP A 191 16.87 -7.89 -17.96
N SER A 192 16.37 -6.87 -17.25
CA SER A 192 15.03 -6.94 -16.65
C SER A 192 13.88 -6.85 -17.66
N GLU A 193 14.17 -6.61 -18.95
CA GLU A 193 13.17 -6.73 -20.03
C GLU A 193 12.57 -8.14 -20.10
N ALA A 194 13.34 -9.16 -19.75
CA ALA A 194 12.88 -10.55 -19.70
C ALA A 194 11.65 -10.75 -18.78
N LEU A 195 11.45 -9.86 -17.80
CA LEU A 195 10.32 -9.89 -16.88
C LEU A 195 9.00 -9.52 -17.54
N ASN A 196 9.00 -8.78 -18.67
CA ASN A 196 7.79 -8.39 -19.40
C ASN A 196 6.90 -9.58 -19.72
N LYS A 197 7.50 -10.65 -20.26
CA LYS A 197 6.78 -11.88 -20.60
C LYS A 197 6.16 -12.51 -19.36
N ILE A 198 6.89 -12.55 -18.25
CA ILE A 198 6.42 -13.17 -17.02
C ILE A 198 5.30 -12.35 -16.37
N PHE A 199 5.38 -11.02 -16.44
CA PHE A 199 4.31 -10.15 -15.96
C PHE A 199 2.99 -10.40 -16.69
N VAL A 200 3.04 -10.44 -18.03
CA VAL A 200 1.87 -10.75 -18.87
C VAL A 200 1.36 -12.16 -18.59
N ASP A 201 2.23 -13.17 -18.60
CA ASP A 201 1.87 -14.56 -18.31
C ASP A 201 1.23 -14.73 -16.92
N ASN A 202 1.67 -13.96 -15.92
CA ASN A 202 1.11 -13.99 -14.58
C ASN A 202 -0.30 -13.38 -14.57
N PHE A 203 -0.49 -12.24 -15.24
CA PHE A 203 -1.79 -11.58 -15.34
C PHE A 203 -2.81 -12.42 -16.11
N GLU A 204 -2.40 -13.09 -17.19
CA GLU A 204 -3.26 -14.01 -17.94
C GLU A 204 -3.70 -15.23 -17.10
N ARG A 205 -2.84 -15.72 -16.21
CA ARG A 205 -3.16 -16.85 -15.31
C ARG A 205 -4.03 -16.46 -14.14
N ASP A 206 -3.78 -15.28 -13.57
CA ASP A 206 -4.54 -14.75 -12.44
C ASP A 206 -4.92 -13.29 -12.70
N PRO A 207 -6.10 -13.06 -13.32
CA PRO A 207 -6.62 -11.72 -13.56
C PRO A 207 -6.94 -10.94 -12.28
N SER A 208 -6.86 -11.55 -11.09
CA SER A 208 -7.02 -10.83 -9.81
C SER A 208 -5.75 -10.11 -9.37
N LEU A 209 -4.62 -10.35 -10.05
CA LEU A 209 -3.36 -9.66 -9.78
C LEU A 209 -3.48 -8.17 -10.09
N LEU A 210 -3.04 -7.35 -9.15
CA LEU A 210 -2.88 -5.91 -9.33
C LEU A 210 -1.49 -5.63 -9.92
N TRP A 211 -0.87 -4.54 -9.49
CA TRP A 211 0.48 -4.15 -9.86
C TRP A 211 1.50 -5.25 -9.57
N GLN A 212 2.31 -5.55 -10.58
CA GLN A 212 3.51 -6.35 -10.46
C GLN A 212 4.71 -5.41 -10.64
N TYR A 213 5.77 -5.58 -9.85
CA TYR A 213 6.90 -4.68 -9.92
C TYR A 213 8.20 -5.33 -9.48
N PHE A 214 9.30 -4.75 -9.98
CA PHE A 214 10.67 -5.09 -9.62
C PHE A 214 11.39 -3.81 -9.19
N GLY A 215 11.90 -3.79 -7.96
CA GLY A 215 12.77 -2.72 -7.46
C GLY A 215 14.22 -3.16 -7.52
N SER A 216 15.06 -2.40 -8.22
CA SER A 216 16.49 -2.69 -8.32
C SER A 216 17.28 -2.08 -7.18
N ALA A 217 18.36 -2.76 -6.77
CA ALA A 217 19.37 -2.18 -5.87
C ALA A 217 20.03 -0.92 -6.46
N ASN A 218 20.06 -0.79 -7.79
CA ASN A 218 20.56 0.39 -8.50
C ASN A 218 19.58 1.58 -8.46
N GLY A 219 18.33 1.36 -8.01
CA GLY A 219 17.33 2.39 -7.75
C GLY A 219 16.21 2.50 -8.78
N PHE A 220 16.36 1.91 -9.97
CA PHE A 220 15.27 1.90 -10.95
C PHE A 220 14.13 0.95 -10.51
N PHE A 221 12.91 1.30 -10.90
CA PHE A 221 11.69 0.60 -10.54
C PHE A 221 10.94 0.23 -11.81
N ARG A 222 10.76 -1.07 -12.09
CA ARG A 222 9.99 -1.56 -13.23
C ARG A 222 8.58 -1.94 -12.78
N GLN A 223 7.55 -1.45 -13.46
CA GLN A 223 6.15 -1.64 -13.08
C GLN A 223 5.31 -2.18 -14.24
N TYR A 224 4.47 -3.16 -13.93
CA TYR A 224 3.48 -3.71 -14.84
C TYR A 224 2.06 -3.68 -14.21
N PRO A 225 1.02 -3.32 -14.99
CA PRO A 225 1.07 -2.79 -16.35
C PRO A 225 1.79 -1.43 -16.39
N GLY A 226 2.31 -1.03 -17.55
CA GLY A 226 2.94 0.29 -17.71
C GLY A 226 1.91 1.41 -17.54
N VAL A 227 2.29 2.49 -16.88
CA VAL A 227 1.43 3.63 -16.55
C VAL A 227 2.22 4.93 -16.60
N LYS A 228 1.60 6.01 -17.07
CA LYS A 228 2.27 7.32 -17.05
C LYS A 228 2.32 7.88 -15.64
N TRP A 229 3.52 8.24 -15.20
CA TRP A 229 3.76 8.92 -13.93
C TRP A 229 3.78 10.43 -14.15
N GLU A 230 3.01 11.13 -13.33
CA GLU A 230 2.97 12.59 -13.36
C GLU A 230 3.90 13.13 -12.26
N PRO A 231 4.92 13.93 -12.63
CA PRO A 231 5.77 14.60 -11.65
C PRO A 231 5.00 15.72 -10.93
N ASP A 232 5.55 16.21 -9.82
CA ASP A 232 4.98 17.38 -9.12
C ASP A 232 5.14 18.69 -9.92
N GLU A 233 4.64 19.81 -9.37
CA GLU A 233 4.71 21.14 -10.00
C GLU A 233 6.15 21.58 -10.36
N ASN A 234 7.16 20.99 -9.70
CA ASN A 234 8.58 21.27 -9.95
C ASN A 234 9.23 20.24 -10.89
N GLY A 235 8.47 19.31 -11.45
CA GLY A 235 8.98 18.25 -12.30
C GLY A 235 9.67 17.12 -11.54
N VAL A 236 9.45 17.01 -10.22
CA VAL A 236 10.14 16.04 -9.36
C VAL A 236 9.24 14.86 -9.01
N ILE A 237 9.81 13.66 -9.07
CA ILE A 237 9.21 12.45 -8.51
C ILE A 237 10.03 12.05 -7.28
N ALA A 238 9.41 12.19 -6.10
CA ALA A 238 10.00 11.82 -4.81
C ALA A 238 10.00 10.30 -4.55
N PHE A 239 9.79 9.47 -5.57
CA PHE A 239 9.75 8.03 -5.45
C PHE A 239 11.13 7.41 -5.67
N ASP A 240 11.59 6.68 -4.66
CA ASP A 240 12.70 5.72 -4.74
C ASP A 240 12.20 4.39 -4.18
N CYS A 241 12.35 3.31 -4.95
CA CYS A 241 11.89 1.98 -4.55
C CYS A 241 12.62 1.47 -3.30
N ARG A 242 13.88 1.87 -3.08
CA ARG A 242 14.73 1.37 -1.99
C ARG A 242 14.32 1.91 -0.62
N ASN A 243 13.62 3.05 -0.61
CA ASN A 243 13.10 3.67 0.60
C ASN A 243 11.67 3.19 0.93
N ARG A 244 11.12 2.24 0.17
CA ARG A 244 9.77 1.75 0.39
C ARG A 244 9.77 0.66 1.46
N LYS A 245 8.77 0.70 2.34
CA LYS A 245 8.60 -0.31 3.41
C LYS A 245 8.67 -1.74 2.89
N TRP A 246 7.99 -2.04 1.78
CA TRP A 246 8.00 -3.37 1.17
C TRP A 246 9.40 -3.81 0.72
N TYR A 247 10.23 -2.87 0.24
CA TYR A 247 11.59 -3.16 -0.21
C TYR A 247 12.50 -3.42 0.99
N ILE A 248 12.44 -2.54 1.99
CA ILE A 248 13.23 -2.63 3.22
C ILE A 248 12.94 -3.93 3.98
N GLN A 249 11.65 -4.29 4.12
CA GLN A 249 11.22 -5.52 4.78
C GLN A 249 11.66 -6.78 4.04
N ALA A 250 11.82 -6.72 2.72
CA ALA A 250 12.33 -7.84 1.93
C ALA A 250 13.86 -7.91 1.95
N ALA A 251 14.54 -6.76 1.95
CA ALA A 251 16.01 -6.67 1.87
C ALA A 251 16.70 -6.85 3.22
N THR A 252 16.02 -6.59 4.34
CA THR A 252 16.60 -6.63 5.68
C THR A 252 15.77 -7.50 6.62
N SER A 253 16.44 -8.12 7.60
CA SER A 253 15.77 -8.83 8.69
C SER A 253 15.42 -7.85 9.83
N PRO A 254 14.44 -8.19 10.68
CA PRO A 254 14.13 -7.41 11.88
C PRO A 254 15.38 -7.12 12.70
N LYS A 255 15.53 -5.88 13.15
CA LYS A 255 16.74 -5.38 13.82
C LYS A 255 16.43 -4.49 15.02
N ASP A 256 17.33 -4.58 16.00
CA ASP A 256 17.33 -3.78 17.22
C ASP A 256 18.42 -2.69 17.11
N VAL A 257 18.02 -1.42 17.07
CA VAL A 257 18.91 -0.29 16.76
C VAL A 257 18.96 0.72 17.92
N ILE A 258 20.15 1.01 18.42
CA ILE A 258 20.37 2.12 19.37
C ILE A 258 21.07 3.25 18.62
N ILE A 259 20.45 4.43 18.63
CA ILE A 259 20.98 5.64 18.00
C ILE A 259 21.55 6.55 19.11
N LEU A 260 22.86 6.76 19.11
CA LEU A 260 23.51 7.71 20.02
C LEU A 260 23.69 9.07 19.35
N VAL A 261 23.20 10.13 19.99
CA VAL A 261 23.22 11.50 19.47
C VAL A 261 24.03 12.42 20.39
N ASP A 262 25.07 13.06 19.86
CA ASP A 262 25.86 14.06 20.58
C ASP A 262 25.03 15.35 20.77
N VAL A 263 24.84 15.76 22.03
CA VAL A 263 24.15 17.02 22.40
C VAL A 263 25.10 18.01 23.09
N SER A 264 26.42 17.83 22.93
CA SER A 264 27.44 18.73 23.46
C SER A 264 27.34 20.14 22.87
N GLY A 265 28.01 21.11 23.51
CA GLY A 265 28.03 22.49 23.04
C GLY A 265 28.52 22.67 21.60
N SER A 266 29.32 21.72 21.08
CA SER A 266 29.84 21.73 19.71
C SER A 266 28.79 21.44 18.64
N MET A 267 27.64 20.89 19.05
CA MET A 267 26.53 20.54 18.17
C MET A 267 25.52 21.66 18.00
N LYS A 268 25.65 22.77 18.73
CA LYS A 268 24.75 23.92 18.64
C LYS A 268 24.63 24.46 17.21
N GLY A 269 23.42 24.87 16.84
CA GLY A 269 23.11 25.44 15.53
C GLY A 269 22.93 24.36 14.45
N LEU A 270 23.55 24.59 13.28
CA LEU A 270 23.32 23.77 12.08
C LEU A 270 23.64 22.28 12.27
N ARG A 271 24.65 21.95 13.07
CA ARG A 271 25.07 20.56 13.31
C ARG A 271 23.96 19.73 13.96
N MET A 272 23.29 20.28 14.98
CA MET A 272 22.16 19.62 15.62
C MET A 272 21.00 19.46 14.62
N THR A 273 20.68 20.48 13.82
CA THR A 273 19.62 20.35 12.82
C THR A 273 19.90 19.24 11.80
N ILE A 274 21.15 19.14 11.33
CA ILE A 274 21.58 18.04 10.44
C ILE A 274 21.46 16.70 11.15
N ALA A 275 21.92 16.59 12.40
CA ALA A 275 21.83 15.37 13.19
C ALA A 275 20.37 14.91 13.34
N LYS A 276 19.44 15.81 13.68
CA LYS A 276 18.00 15.50 13.77
C LYS A 276 17.45 14.98 12.44
N GLN A 277 17.80 15.62 11.33
CA GLN A 277 17.39 15.16 10.00
C GLN A 277 17.96 13.78 9.67
N THR A 278 19.23 13.53 10.00
CA THR A 278 19.86 12.22 9.82
C THR A 278 19.18 11.13 10.66
N VAL A 279 18.85 11.42 11.91
CA VAL A 279 18.11 10.51 12.78
C VAL A 279 16.74 10.19 12.18
N SER A 280 16.00 11.19 11.70
CA SER A 280 14.73 10.97 11.02
C SER A 280 14.90 10.06 9.80
N SER A 281 15.89 10.33 8.95
CA SER A 281 16.18 9.50 7.78
C SER A 281 16.54 8.06 8.15
N ILE A 282 17.22 7.82 9.28
CA ILE A 282 17.51 6.46 9.78
C ILE A 282 16.21 5.79 10.24
N LEU A 283 15.35 6.47 10.99
CA LEU A 283 14.08 5.93 11.46
C LEU A 283 13.14 5.57 10.31
N ASP A 284 13.19 6.31 9.20
CA ASP A 284 12.44 5.99 7.97
C ASP A 284 12.88 4.65 7.34
N THR A 285 14.10 4.17 7.64
CA THR A 285 14.59 2.86 7.20
C THR A 285 14.19 1.69 8.10
N LEU A 286 13.54 1.96 9.23
CA LEU A 286 13.09 0.92 10.15
C LEU A 286 11.69 0.43 9.78
N GLY A 287 11.50 -0.89 9.71
CA GLY A 287 10.21 -1.52 9.52
C GLY A 287 9.40 -1.57 10.82
N ASP A 288 8.13 -1.98 10.73
CA ASP A 288 7.27 -2.08 11.92
C ASP A 288 7.70 -3.26 12.84
N ASP A 289 8.51 -4.20 12.34
CA ASP A 289 9.08 -5.32 13.13
C ASP A 289 10.44 -4.98 13.78
N ASP A 290 10.97 -3.79 13.52
CA ASP A 290 12.24 -3.33 14.10
C ASP A 290 12.00 -2.69 15.47
N PHE A 291 13.02 -2.70 16.33
CA PHE A 291 13.01 -1.99 17.60
C PHE A 291 14.11 -0.94 17.63
N PHE A 292 13.83 0.18 18.30
CA PHE A 292 14.80 1.25 18.42
C PHE A 292 14.75 1.98 19.76
N ASN A 293 15.85 2.66 20.10
CA ASN A 293 15.88 3.72 21.10
C ASN A 293 16.91 4.78 20.72
N ILE A 294 16.70 6.01 21.16
CA ILE A 294 17.58 7.15 20.91
C ILE A 294 18.10 7.67 22.24
N ILE A 295 19.43 7.72 22.35
CA ILE A 295 20.13 8.13 23.56
C ILE A 295 20.96 9.36 23.22
N ALA A 296 20.65 10.48 23.85
CA ALA A 296 21.44 11.69 23.78
C ALA A 296 22.62 11.61 24.77
N TYR A 297 23.79 12.13 24.41
CA TYR A 297 24.94 12.17 25.30
C TYR A 297 25.67 13.51 25.26
N ASN A 298 26.21 13.89 26.42
CA ASN A 298 27.20 14.96 26.56
C ASN A 298 28.29 14.52 27.56
N GLU A 299 28.21 14.93 28.83
CA GLU A 299 28.98 14.38 29.95
C GLU A 299 28.27 13.16 30.57
N GLU A 300 26.94 13.08 30.46
CA GLU A 300 26.11 11.95 30.90
C GLU A 300 25.23 11.43 29.77
N LEU A 301 24.65 10.23 29.96
CA LEU A 301 23.68 9.63 29.04
C LEU A 301 22.26 10.04 29.43
N HIS A 302 21.47 10.46 28.45
CA HIS A 302 20.08 10.85 28.62
C HIS A 302 19.22 10.17 27.56
N TYR A 303 18.18 9.44 28.00
CA TYR A 303 17.17 8.92 27.08
C TYR A 303 16.34 10.08 26.53
N VAL A 304 16.16 10.12 25.21
CA VAL A 304 15.43 11.20 24.55
C VAL A 304 13.95 11.18 24.95
N GLU A 305 13.36 9.99 25.07
CA GLU A 305 12.02 9.80 25.62
C GLU A 305 12.12 9.21 27.03
N PRO A 306 11.75 9.98 28.08
CA PRO A 306 11.84 9.51 29.48
C PRO A 306 11.01 8.27 29.78
N CYS A 307 9.95 8.01 29.02
CA CYS A 307 9.13 6.81 29.19
C CYS A 307 9.80 5.54 28.63
N ILE A 308 10.87 5.67 27.85
CA ILE A 308 11.61 4.58 27.19
C ILE A 308 13.02 4.47 27.81
N ASN A 309 13.07 4.37 29.14
CA ASN A 309 14.33 4.12 29.85
C ASN A 309 14.68 2.63 29.81
N ASP A 310 15.93 2.32 29.46
CA ASP A 310 16.51 0.96 29.49
C ASP A 310 15.77 -0.11 28.65
N THR A 311 14.92 0.32 27.71
CA THR A 311 14.23 -0.59 26.77
C THR A 311 14.33 -0.10 25.33
N LEU A 312 13.99 -0.96 24.38
CA LEU A 312 13.74 -0.57 22.99
C LEU A 312 12.24 -0.55 22.75
N VAL A 313 11.77 0.38 21.93
CA VAL A 313 10.38 0.42 21.46
C VAL A 313 10.26 -0.05 20.03
N GLN A 314 9.10 -0.60 19.70
CA GLN A 314 8.77 -0.96 18.34
C GLN A 314 8.81 0.28 17.45
N ALA A 315 9.40 0.15 16.26
CA ALA A 315 9.56 1.19 15.27
C ALA A 315 8.26 1.47 14.48
N ASP A 316 7.13 1.53 15.19
CA ASP A 316 5.85 1.97 14.63
C ASP A 316 5.85 3.48 14.35
N ARG A 317 4.86 3.94 13.59
CA ARG A 317 4.74 5.35 13.22
C ARG A 317 4.63 6.28 14.43
N ASN A 318 3.88 5.89 15.45
CA ASN A 318 3.63 6.74 16.61
C ASN A 318 4.91 6.90 17.45
N ASN A 319 5.60 5.80 17.74
CA ASN A 319 6.83 5.81 18.52
C ASN A 319 7.91 6.63 17.81
N LYS A 320 8.06 6.47 16.48
CA LYS A 320 8.99 7.30 15.68
C LYS A 320 8.68 8.79 15.78
N GLU A 321 7.42 9.18 15.55
CA GLU A 321 7.00 10.58 15.59
C GLU A 321 7.20 11.18 16.99
N VAL A 322 6.86 10.44 18.04
CA VAL A 322 7.05 10.87 19.43
C VAL A 322 8.52 11.06 19.77
N THR A 323 9.39 10.07 19.50
CA THR A 323 10.82 10.18 19.86
C THR A 323 11.52 11.30 19.10
N ILE A 324 11.15 11.57 17.83
CA ILE A 324 11.71 12.71 17.07
C ILE A 324 11.32 14.06 17.70
N MET A 325 10.08 14.20 18.20
CA MET A 325 9.64 15.44 18.83
C MET A 325 10.44 15.78 20.10
N PHE A 326 10.85 14.77 20.87
CA PHE A 326 11.63 14.95 22.09
C PHE A 326 13.12 15.17 21.87
N LEU A 327 13.61 14.97 20.64
CA LEU A 327 14.96 15.32 20.24
C LEU A 327 15.06 16.85 20.06
N THR A 328 15.00 17.63 21.15
CA THR A 328 15.05 19.11 21.17
C THR A 328 16.43 19.67 21.38
#